data_AF-A0A9E1A7G5-F1
#
_entry.id   AF-A0A9E1A7G5-F1
#
_cell.length_a   1.000
_cell.length_b   1.000
_cell.length_c   1.000
_cell.angle_alpha   90.00
_cell.angle_beta   90.00
_cell.angle_gamma   90.00
#
_symmetry.space_group_name_H-M   'P 1'
#
loop_
_entity.id
_entity.type
_entity.pdbx_description
1 polymer ?
#
loop_
_entity_poly.entity_id
_entity_poly.type
_entity_poly.pdbx_seq_one_letter_code
_entity_poly.pdbx_strand_id
1 'polypeptide(L)'
;MKVTAKIFILVLSIALAIGGVMVYAKTRVEPPVAFQPINQFEKDLNHLYSDLKKAGAAREEDMIYLKAIDRISVFEKENRLTQAESDKHRDKLIDGYSPIFLKRCFSAFDKSVWKDLDHDYMLIVSKRLHSVKHSNGSKVLNKTTIDSLALVENIISNYRQAKNICRSTTYRSVSSAQNTINQAKKYANDTYISKCTDLRNALNNVKTSIAQSHYAYISAQVEKLSEYRFYGQQYYENTLVPQVDAAVTEYDNKANTLYGSKKDVNVLWNRARGYYNEASNYYNNNNF
;
A
#
# COMPACT_ATOMS: atom_id res chain seq x y z
N MET A 1 83.13 -48.70 -16.47
CA MET A 1 81.68 -48.58 -16.73
C MET A 1 81.29 -49.52 -17.87
N LYS A 2 80.33 -50.42 -17.65
CA LYS A 2 79.75 -51.27 -18.70
C LYS A 2 79.10 -50.38 -19.77
N VAL A 3 79.21 -50.74 -21.05
CA VAL A 3 78.71 -49.98 -22.22
C VAL A 3 77.27 -49.51 -22.03
N THR A 4 76.43 -50.35 -21.41
CA THR A 4 75.04 -50.08 -21.06
C THR A 4 74.85 -48.83 -20.19
N ALA A 5 75.75 -48.57 -19.23
CA ALA A 5 75.66 -47.39 -18.36
C ALA A 5 76.00 -46.10 -19.11
N LYS A 6 76.90 -46.16 -20.10
CA LYS A 6 77.24 -44.99 -20.95
C LYS A 6 76.06 -44.60 -21.85
N ILE A 7 75.38 -45.59 -22.42
CA ILE A 7 74.19 -45.38 -23.26
C ILE A 7 73.07 -44.76 -22.42
N PHE A 8 72.85 -45.24 -21.20
CA PHE A 8 71.79 -44.72 -20.33
C PHE A 8 72.01 -43.25 -19.94
N ILE A 9 73.25 -42.88 -19.59
CA ILE A 9 73.59 -41.49 -19.26
C ILE A 9 73.41 -40.58 -20.47
N LEU A 10 73.81 -41.02 -21.67
CA LEU A 10 73.65 -40.26 -22.90
C LEU A 10 72.17 -39.97 -23.19
N VAL A 11 71.32 -40.99 -23.12
CA VAL A 11 69.87 -40.86 -23.36
C VAL A 11 69.23 -39.93 -22.33
N LEU A 12 69.60 -40.07 -21.04
CA LEU A 12 69.08 -39.20 -19.98
C LEU A 12 69.49 -37.74 -20.20
N SER A 13 70.72 -37.51 -20.66
CA SER A 13 71.25 -36.17 -20.93
C SER A 13 70.51 -35.49 -22.09
N ILE A 14 70.21 -36.24 -23.15
CA ILE A 14 69.44 -35.75 -24.30
C ILE A 14 67.99 -35.43 -23.88
N ALA A 15 67.35 -36.30 -23.09
CA ALA A 15 66.00 -36.07 -22.59
C ALA A 15 65.92 -34.82 -21.71
N LEU A 16 66.91 -34.61 -20.83
CA LEU A 16 66.99 -33.43 -19.98
C LEU A 16 67.25 -32.15 -20.78
N ALA A 17 68.09 -32.21 -21.82
CA ALA A 17 68.34 -31.08 -22.70
C ALA A 17 67.07 -30.67 -23.46
N ILE A 18 66.36 -31.64 -24.04
CA ILE A 18 65.09 -31.39 -24.75
C ILE A 18 64.03 -30.86 -23.79
N GLY A 19 63.89 -31.47 -22.60
CA GLY A 19 62.96 -31.01 -21.57
C GLY A 19 63.26 -29.59 -21.08
N GLY A 20 64.55 -29.28 -20.88
CA GLY A 20 65.01 -27.95 -20.47
C GLY A 20 64.68 -26.88 -21.50
N VAL A 21 64.89 -27.16 -22.79
CA VAL A 21 64.53 -26.25 -23.89
C VAL A 21 63.02 -26.05 -23.99
N MET A 22 62.21 -27.11 -23.85
CA MET A 22 60.74 -26.97 -23.87
C MET A 22 60.23 -26.15 -22.68
N VAL A 23 60.75 -26.37 -21.48
CA VAL A 23 60.35 -25.60 -20.28
C VAL A 23 60.78 -24.14 -20.43
N TYR A 24 61.99 -23.87 -20.92
CA TYR A 24 62.45 -22.52 -21.19
C TYR A 24 61.61 -21.82 -22.26
N ALA A 25 61.31 -22.50 -23.36
CA ALA A 25 60.42 -21.99 -24.41
C ALA A 25 59.05 -21.62 -23.82
N LYS A 26 58.43 -22.53 -23.05
CA LYS A 26 57.11 -22.32 -22.45
C LYS A 26 57.05 -21.22 -21.39
N THR A 27 58.15 -20.97 -20.67
CA THR A 27 58.16 -20.04 -19.52
C THR A 27 58.79 -18.69 -19.81
N ARG A 28 59.66 -18.58 -20.83
CA ARG A 28 60.40 -17.35 -21.14
C ARG A 28 60.18 -16.84 -22.55
N VAL A 29 59.78 -17.70 -23.50
CA VAL A 29 59.66 -17.34 -24.92
C VAL A 29 58.20 -17.25 -25.35
N GLU A 30 57.36 -18.18 -24.89
CA GLU A 30 55.92 -18.09 -25.10
C GLU A 30 55.39 -16.84 -24.39
N PRO A 31 54.67 -15.94 -25.11
CA PRO A 31 54.00 -14.83 -24.46
C PRO A 31 53.05 -15.41 -23.40
N PRO A 32 52.92 -14.78 -22.21
CA PRO A 32 52.01 -15.26 -21.18
C PRO A 32 50.64 -15.47 -21.83
N VAL A 33 50.06 -16.66 -21.61
CA VAL A 33 48.72 -17.01 -22.11
C VAL A 33 47.83 -15.81 -21.83
N ALA A 34 47.36 -15.16 -22.90
CA ALA A 34 46.67 -13.89 -22.81
C ALA A 34 45.61 -13.99 -21.70
N PHE A 35 45.76 -13.17 -20.66
CA PHE A 35 44.81 -13.15 -19.54
C PHE A 35 43.41 -13.14 -20.13
N GLN A 36 42.61 -14.17 -19.82
CA GLN A 36 41.20 -14.19 -20.21
C GLN A 36 40.60 -12.87 -19.73
N PRO A 37 40.13 -11.99 -20.64
CA PRO A 37 39.62 -10.69 -20.24
C PRO A 37 38.41 -10.92 -19.33
N ILE A 38 38.58 -10.66 -18.03
CA ILE A 38 37.48 -10.73 -17.07
C ILE A 38 36.58 -9.53 -17.36
N ASN A 39 35.32 -9.79 -17.70
CA ASN A 39 34.31 -8.73 -17.79
C ASN A 39 34.06 -8.15 -16.38
N GLN A 40 34.76 -7.05 -16.06
CA GLN A 40 34.72 -6.44 -14.74
C GLN A 40 33.32 -5.89 -14.40
N PHE A 41 32.56 -5.46 -15.40
CA PHE A 41 31.19 -4.94 -15.24
C PHE A 41 30.22 -6.06 -14.85
N GLU A 42 30.32 -7.21 -15.52
CA GLU A 42 29.54 -8.39 -15.17
C GLU A 42 29.90 -8.91 -13.77
N LYS A 43 31.19 -8.92 -13.41
CA LYS A 43 31.66 -9.29 -12.06
C LYS A 43 31.08 -8.37 -10.99
N ASP A 44 31.07 -7.07 -11.24
CA ASP A 44 30.53 -6.06 -10.32
C ASP A 44 29.01 -6.22 -10.12
N LEU A 45 28.23 -6.43 -11.19
CA LEU A 45 26.80 -6.71 -11.10
C LEU A 45 26.51 -8.03 -10.37
N ASN A 46 27.30 -9.08 -10.64
CA ASN A 46 27.16 -10.35 -9.94
C ASN A 46 27.49 -10.25 -8.44
N HIS A 47 28.41 -9.37 -8.04
CA HIS A 47 28.65 -9.07 -6.64
C HIS A 47 27.39 -8.47 -5.99
N LEU A 48 26.77 -7.47 -6.64
CA LEU A 48 25.54 -6.86 -6.14
C LEU A 48 24.39 -7.87 -6.01
N TYR A 49 24.25 -8.81 -6.95
CA TYR A 49 23.23 -9.86 -6.84
C TYR A 49 23.52 -10.83 -5.69
N SER A 50 24.79 -11.12 -5.43
CA SER A 50 25.20 -11.92 -4.26
C SER A 50 24.87 -11.17 -2.97
N ASP A 51 25.15 -9.88 -2.90
CA ASP A 51 24.82 -9.05 -1.73
C ASP A 51 23.32 -8.99 -1.51
N LEU A 52 22.53 -8.81 -2.58
CA LEU A 52 21.07 -8.79 -2.49
C LEU A 52 20.50 -10.09 -1.90
N LYS A 53 21.08 -11.25 -2.25
CA LYS A 53 20.66 -12.55 -1.71
C LYS A 53 21.00 -12.74 -0.24
N LYS A 54 22.05 -12.06 0.25
CA LYS A 54 22.52 -12.14 1.63
C LYS A 54 21.89 -11.09 2.53
N ALA A 55 21.42 -9.99 1.94
CA ALA A 55 20.76 -8.92 2.65
C ALA A 55 19.51 -9.45 3.35
N GLY A 56 19.30 -8.99 4.59
CA GLY A 56 18.16 -9.39 5.42
C GLY A 56 17.24 -8.23 5.79
N ALA A 57 17.69 -6.99 5.57
CA ALA A 57 16.99 -5.78 5.97
C ALA A 57 16.48 -4.99 4.75
N ALA A 58 15.28 -4.41 4.88
CA ALA A 58 14.63 -3.72 3.77
C ALA A 58 15.47 -2.58 3.18
N ARG A 59 16.04 -1.76 4.05
CA ARG A 59 16.89 -0.65 3.63
C ARG A 59 18.12 -1.11 2.85
N GLU A 60 18.73 -2.22 3.25
CA GLU A 60 19.93 -2.76 2.60
C GLU A 60 19.59 -3.29 1.21
N GLU A 61 18.55 -4.10 1.10
CA GLU A 61 18.08 -4.64 -0.19
C GLU A 61 17.68 -3.54 -1.16
N ASP A 62 16.97 -2.51 -0.69
CA ASP A 62 16.58 -1.36 -1.51
C ASP A 62 17.80 -0.59 -2.02
N MET A 63 18.78 -0.38 -1.15
CA MET A 63 20.02 0.30 -1.53
C MET A 63 20.78 -0.50 -2.59
N ILE A 64 20.87 -1.82 -2.43
CA ILE A 64 21.50 -2.71 -3.41
C ILE A 64 20.72 -2.69 -4.73
N TYR A 65 19.39 -2.77 -4.68
CA TYR A 65 18.53 -2.68 -5.86
C TYR A 65 18.73 -1.37 -6.62
N LEU A 66 18.69 -0.23 -5.92
CA LEU A 66 18.89 1.10 -6.51
C LEU A 66 20.29 1.25 -7.10
N LYS A 67 21.32 0.73 -6.42
CA LYS A 67 22.70 0.75 -6.94
C LYS A 67 22.86 -0.14 -8.17
N ALA A 68 22.22 -1.30 -8.20
CA ALA A 68 22.28 -2.23 -9.32
C ALA A 68 21.59 -1.65 -10.56
N ILE A 69 20.38 -1.08 -10.42
CA ILE A 69 19.67 -0.49 -11.57
C ILE A 69 20.39 0.72 -12.15
N ASP A 70 20.98 1.55 -11.29
CA ASP A 70 21.81 2.69 -11.71
C ASP A 70 23.05 2.21 -12.47
N ARG A 71 23.78 1.24 -11.92
CA ARG A 71 24.96 0.67 -12.60
C ARG A 71 24.66 0.03 -13.93
N ILE A 72 23.58 -0.74 -14.06
CA ILE A 72 23.16 -1.30 -15.35
C ILE A 72 22.96 -0.18 -16.37
N SER A 73 22.27 0.89 -15.97
CA SER A 73 21.98 2.04 -16.84
C SER A 73 23.25 2.79 -17.25
N VAL A 74 24.19 2.99 -16.32
CA VAL A 74 25.49 3.62 -16.60
C VAL A 74 26.32 2.74 -17.53
N PHE A 75 26.41 1.44 -17.28
CA PHE A 75 27.18 0.52 -18.11
C PHE A 75 26.63 0.40 -19.53
N GLU A 76 25.31 0.43 -19.72
CA GLU A 76 24.71 0.52 -21.04
C GLU A 76 25.06 1.85 -21.73
N LYS A 77 24.89 2.98 -21.05
CA LYS A 77 25.17 4.32 -21.60
C LYS A 77 26.63 4.51 -22.00
N GLU A 78 27.55 3.91 -21.26
CA GLU A 78 28.98 3.93 -21.54
C GLU A 78 29.43 2.85 -22.54
N ASN A 79 28.49 2.11 -23.15
CA ASN A 79 28.74 1.01 -24.08
C ASN A 79 29.66 -0.08 -23.48
N ARG A 80 29.59 -0.27 -22.15
CA ARG A 80 30.29 -1.33 -21.42
C ARG A 80 29.51 -2.64 -21.44
N LEU A 81 28.18 -2.53 -21.56
CA LEU A 81 27.26 -3.61 -21.83
C LEU A 81 26.44 -3.26 -23.07
N THR A 82 26.13 -4.27 -23.89
CA THR A 82 25.14 -4.15 -24.94
C THR A 82 23.74 -3.98 -24.35
N GLN A 83 22.78 -3.54 -25.18
CA GLN A 83 21.37 -3.46 -24.79
C GLN A 83 20.83 -4.83 -24.34
N ALA A 84 21.14 -5.89 -25.09
CA ALA A 84 20.70 -7.25 -24.76
C ALA A 84 21.27 -7.76 -23.43
N GLU A 85 22.55 -7.48 -23.14
CA GLU A 85 23.16 -7.82 -21.85
C GLU A 85 22.53 -7.02 -20.71
N SER A 86 22.31 -5.72 -20.92
CA SER A 86 21.69 -4.84 -19.94
C SER A 86 20.27 -5.27 -19.61
N ASP A 87 19.48 -5.65 -20.61
CA ASP A 87 18.13 -6.17 -20.44
C ASP A 87 18.12 -7.49 -19.65
N LYS A 88 19.03 -8.43 -19.94
CA LYS A 88 19.20 -9.66 -19.15
C LYS A 88 19.55 -9.35 -17.68
N HIS A 89 20.35 -8.32 -17.43
CA HIS A 89 20.67 -7.87 -16.08
C HIS A 89 19.50 -7.20 -15.36
N ARG A 90 18.63 -6.48 -16.08
CA ARG A 90 17.37 -5.93 -15.56
C ARG A 90 16.41 -7.06 -15.16
N ASP A 91 16.23 -8.04 -16.03
CA ASP A 91 15.41 -9.24 -15.75
C ASP A 91 15.88 -9.92 -14.46
N LYS A 92 17.17 -10.27 -14.40
CA LYS A 92 17.77 -10.95 -13.24
C LYS A 92 17.62 -10.15 -11.94
N LEU A 93 17.76 -8.82 -12.00
CA LEU A 93 17.58 -7.96 -10.83
C LEU A 93 16.13 -7.94 -10.36
N ILE A 94 15.19 -7.77 -11.29
CA ILE A 94 13.76 -7.69 -11.00
C ILE A 94 13.23 -9.03 -10.47
N ASP A 95 13.66 -10.14 -11.06
CA ASP A 95 13.32 -11.50 -10.59
C ASP A 95 13.87 -11.78 -9.19
N GLY A 96 15.04 -11.22 -8.84
CA GLY A 96 15.63 -11.36 -7.51
C GLY A 96 14.95 -10.49 -6.45
N TYR A 97 14.69 -9.22 -6.75
CA TYR A 97 14.24 -8.24 -5.76
C TYR A 97 12.71 -8.23 -5.57
N SER A 98 11.93 -8.32 -6.65
CA SER A 98 10.46 -8.17 -6.58
C SER A 98 9.78 -9.15 -5.61
N PRO A 99 10.17 -10.45 -5.57
CA PRO A 99 9.58 -11.39 -4.61
C PRO A 99 9.87 -11.02 -3.15
N ILE A 100 11.06 -10.48 -2.86
CA ILE A 100 11.44 -10.08 -1.50
C ILE A 100 10.59 -8.89 -1.06
N PHE A 101 10.45 -7.90 -1.93
CA PHE A 101 9.60 -6.73 -1.70
C PHE A 101 8.13 -7.14 -1.49
N LEU A 102 7.56 -7.93 -2.40
CA LEU A 102 6.17 -8.39 -2.31
C LEU A 102 5.90 -9.18 -1.03
N LYS A 103 6.83 -10.08 -0.64
CA LYS A 103 6.74 -10.83 0.61
C LYS A 103 6.61 -9.88 1.81
N ARG A 104 7.40 -8.81 1.85
CA ARG A 104 7.30 -7.80 2.92
C ARG A 104 5.98 -7.05 2.92
N CYS A 105 5.48 -6.65 1.75
CA CYS A 105 4.19 -5.99 1.64
C CYS A 105 3.08 -6.86 2.25
N PHE A 106 3.00 -8.12 1.84
CA PHE A 106 1.98 -9.03 2.37
C PHE A 106 2.19 -9.38 3.84
N SER A 107 3.43 -9.57 4.30
CA SER A 107 3.73 -9.68 5.74
C SER A 107 3.30 -8.46 6.54
N ALA A 108 3.33 -7.26 5.97
CA ALA A 108 2.87 -6.05 6.63
C ALA A 108 1.33 -6.01 6.69
N PHE A 109 0.65 -6.39 5.61
CA PHE A 109 -0.82 -6.49 5.59
C PHE A 109 -1.37 -7.60 6.49
N ASP A 110 -0.56 -8.59 6.83
CA ASP A 110 -0.94 -9.63 7.80
C ASP A 110 -0.90 -9.16 9.26
N LYS A 111 -0.36 -7.96 9.54
CA LYS A 111 -0.30 -7.41 10.90
C LYS A 111 -1.62 -6.78 11.31
N SER A 112 -1.82 -6.67 12.63
CA SER A 112 -2.96 -5.99 13.24
C SER A 112 -2.88 -4.47 13.19
N VAL A 113 -1.68 -3.90 13.06
CA VAL A 113 -1.44 -2.46 13.06
C VAL A 113 -0.68 -2.08 11.81
N TRP A 114 -1.23 -1.14 11.04
CA TRP A 114 -0.67 -0.65 9.79
C TRP A 114 -0.22 0.81 9.93
N LYS A 115 0.89 1.16 9.30
CA LYS A 115 1.45 2.52 9.35
C LYS A 115 1.36 3.16 7.98
N ASP A 116 0.90 4.41 7.94
CA ASP A 116 0.78 5.16 6.68
C ASP A 116 2.15 5.32 5.98
N LEU A 117 3.23 5.48 6.75
CA LEU A 117 4.61 5.53 6.23
C LEU A 117 5.02 4.25 5.50
N ASP A 118 4.59 3.08 5.99
CA ASP A 118 4.89 1.80 5.33
C ASP A 118 4.16 1.73 3.99
N HIS A 119 2.92 2.21 3.91
CA HIS A 119 2.16 2.27 2.66
C HIS A 119 2.79 3.23 1.64
N ASP A 120 3.20 4.41 2.07
CA ASP A 120 3.84 5.39 1.18
C ASP A 120 5.14 4.81 0.60
N TYR A 121 5.93 4.14 1.44
CA TYR A 121 7.12 3.41 1.00
C TYR A 121 6.77 2.31 -0.03
N MET A 122 5.76 1.47 0.23
CA MET A 122 5.34 0.42 -0.70
C MET A 122 4.94 0.99 -2.06
N LEU A 123 4.19 2.10 -2.10
CA LEU A 123 3.79 2.75 -3.34
C LEU A 123 5.00 3.33 -4.11
N ILE A 124 5.97 3.90 -3.40
CA ILE A 124 7.21 4.41 -4.02
C ILE A 124 7.99 3.28 -4.68
N VAL A 125 8.17 2.15 -3.98
CA VAL A 125 8.89 1.00 -4.52
C VAL A 125 8.11 0.36 -5.67
N SER A 126 6.79 0.20 -5.56
CA SER A 126 5.94 -0.28 -6.65
C SER A 126 6.09 0.57 -7.91
N LYS A 127 6.03 1.90 -7.77
CA LYS A 127 6.25 2.83 -8.88
C LYS A 127 7.63 2.68 -9.52
N ARG A 128 8.68 2.49 -8.70
CA ARG A 128 10.04 2.25 -9.20
C ARG A 128 10.12 0.95 -10.00
N LEU A 129 9.55 -0.15 -9.50
CA LEU A 129 9.50 -1.43 -10.22
C LEU A 129 8.79 -1.29 -11.57
N HIS A 130 7.64 -0.60 -11.59
CA HIS A 130 6.90 -0.34 -12.83
C HIS A 130 7.65 0.54 -13.84
N SER A 131 8.57 1.39 -13.35
CA SER A 131 9.36 2.28 -14.21
C SER A 131 10.51 1.59 -14.95
N VAL A 132 10.92 0.39 -14.52
CA VAL A 132 12.01 -0.34 -15.18
C VAL A 132 11.54 -0.90 -16.52
N LYS A 133 12.29 -0.58 -17.58
CA LYS A 133 12.02 -0.98 -18.96
C LYS A 133 13.24 -1.62 -19.57
N HIS A 134 13.00 -2.51 -20.52
CA HIS A 134 14.03 -2.92 -21.47
C HIS A 134 14.44 -1.75 -22.36
N SER A 135 15.60 -1.86 -23.01
CA SER A 135 16.09 -0.83 -23.94
C SER A 135 15.12 -0.55 -25.09
N ASN A 136 14.28 -1.52 -25.47
CA ASN A 136 13.21 -1.34 -26.47
C ASN A 136 11.90 -0.73 -25.93
N GLY A 137 11.85 -0.34 -24.65
CA GLY A 137 10.68 0.24 -24.00
C GLY A 137 9.63 -0.75 -23.49
N SER A 138 9.83 -2.06 -23.71
CA SER A 138 8.96 -3.10 -23.15
C SER A 138 9.10 -3.22 -21.63
N LYS A 139 8.10 -3.82 -20.97
CA LYS A 139 8.10 -4.02 -19.51
C LYS A 139 9.05 -5.16 -19.13
N VAL A 140 9.87 -4.93 -18.10
CA VAL A 140 10.71 -5.98 -17.48
C VAL A 140 9.89 -6.89 -16.58
N LEU A 141 8.92 -6.31 -15.85
CA LEU A 141 8.06 -7.08 -14.96
C LEU A 141 7.18 -8.08 -15.73
N ASN A 142 7.20 -9.32 -15.29
CA ASN A 142 6.24 -10.33 -15.72
C ASN A 142 4.82 -10.03 -15.20
N LYS A 143 3.82 -10.68 -15.81
CA LYS A 143 2.39 -10.47 -15.51
C LYS A 143 2.05 -10.78 -14.05
N THR A 144 2.56 -11.86 -13.49
CA THR A 144 2.29 -12.28 -12.09
C THR A 144 2.77 -11.24 -11.09
N THR A 145 3.97 -10.69 -11.29
CA THR A 145 4.51 -9.63 -10.44
C THR A 145 3.70 -8.34 -10.59
N ILE A 146 3.31 -7.97 -11.81
CA ILE A 146 2.43 -6.81 -12.06
C ILE A 146 1.11 -6.95 -11.30
N ASP A 147 0.48 -8.12 -11.34
CA ASP A 147 -0.81 -8.34 -10.66
C ASP A 147 -0.66 -8.31 -9.13
N SER A 148 0.46 -8.82 -8.62
CA SER A 148 0.77 -8.77 -7.19
C SER A 148 1.01 -7.34 -6.71
N LEU A 149 1.72 -6.51 -7.50
CA LEU A 149 1.92 -5.09 -7.20
C LEU A 149 0.59 -4.33 -7.26
N ALA A 150 -0.24 -4.58 -8.28
CA ALA A 150 -1.57 -3.99 -8.37
C ALA A 150 -2.45 -4.35 -7.17
N LEU A 151 -2.34 -5.58 -6.65
CA LEU A 151 -3.03 -5.98 -5.42
C LEU A 151 -2.54 -5.18 -4.21
N VAL A 152 -1.22 -5.00 -4.04
CA VAL A 152 -0.65 -4.15 -2.98
C VAL A 152 -1.20 -2.72 -3.06
N GLU A 153 -1.19 -2.12 -4.24
CA GLU A 153 -1.69 -0.76 -4.49
C GLU A 153 -3.20 -0.64 -4.18
N ASN A 154 -3.99 -1.64 -4.58
CA ASN A 154 -5.42 -1.69 -4.30
C ASN A 154 -5.73 -1.84 -2.81
N ILE A 155 -4.98 -2.67 -2.08
CA ILE A 155 -5.12 -2.80 -0.62
C ILE A 155 -4.88 -1.45 0.05
N ILE A 156 -3.82 -0.74 -0.34
CA ILE A 156 -3.50 0.59 0.22
C ILE A 156 -4.58 1.62 -0.14
N SER A 157 -5.09 1.61 -1.38
CA SER A 157 -6.19 2.47 -1.81
C SER A 157 -7.45 2.22 -0.98
N ASN A 158 -7.84 0.94 -0.80
CA ASN A 158 -8.98 0.53 0.02
C ASN A 158 -8.81 0.95 1.47
N TYR A 159 -7.61 0.80 2.03
CA TYR A 159 -7.29 1.25 3.39
C TYR A 159 -7.49 2.77 3.56
N ARG A 160 -7.00 3.58 2.60
CA ARG A 160 -7.20 5.05 2.62
C ARG A 160 -8.67 5.42 2.49
N GLN A 161 -9.42 4.76 1.63
CA GLN A 161 -10.87 4.96 1.50
C GLN A 161 -11.61 4.58 2.79
N ALA A 162 -11.27 3.44 3.39
CA ALA A 162 -11.82 2.99 4.65
C ALA A 162 -11.57 4.00 5.80
N LYS A 163 -10.38 4.60 5.87
CA LYS A 163 -10.09 5.70 6.82
C LYS A 163 -10.98 6.93 6.62
N ASN A 164 -11.37 7.25 5.39
CA ASN A 164 -12.30 8.34 5.14
C ASN A 164 -13.72 7.97 5.56
N ILE A 165 -14.13 6.73 5.33
CA ILE A 165 -15.44 6.22 5.74
C ILE A 165 -15.57 6.18 7.27
N CYS A 166 -14.54 5.75 8.00
CA CYS A 166 -14.62 5.70 9.47
C CYS A 166 -14.77 7.07 10.13
N ARG A 167 -14.34 8.14 9.44
CA ARG A 167 -14.50 9.54 9.88
C ARG A 167 -15.85 10.15 9.50
N SER A 168 -16.60 9.51 8.60
CA SER A 168 -17.88 10.00 8.08
C SER A 168 -19.03 9.68 9.04
N THR A 169 -19.01 10.27 10.23
CA THR A 169 -19.93 9.91 11.33
C THR A 169 -21.11 10.87 11.51
N THR A 170 -21.13 11.99 10.78
CA THR A 170 -22.21 12.98 10.85
C THR A 170 -23.45 12.53 10.07
N TYR A 171 -24.61 12.63 10.69
CA TYR A 171 -25.89 12.42 10.03
C TYR A 171 -26.19 13.53 9.02
N ARG A 172 -26.66 13.15 7.82
CA ARG A 172 -27.11 14.06 6.76
C ARG A 172 -28.49 13.68 6.23
N SER A 173 -28.71 12.39 6.03
CA SER A 173 -29.98 11.79 5.63
C SER A 173 -29.94 10.29 5.91
N VAL A 174 -31.11 9.63 5.91
CA VAL A 174 -31.22 8.17 6.00
C VAL A 174 -30.45 7.47 4.89
N SER A 175 -30.56 7.95 3.65
CA SER A 175 -29.86 7.35 2.49
C SER A 175 -28.34 7.47 2.61
N SER A 176 -27.84 8.63 3.01
CA SER A 176 -26.41 8.85 3.24
C SER A 176 -25.90 7.97 4.38
N ALA A 177 -26.63 7.90 5.49
CA ALA A 177 -26.28 7.06 6.62
C ALA A 177 -26.21 5.58 6.23
N GLN A 178 -27.22 5.08 5.51
CA GLN A 178 -27.27 3.71 5.03
C GLN A 178 -26.08 3.38 4.12
N ASN A 179 -25.76 4.27 3.18
CA ASN A 179 -24.62 4.09 2.28
C ASN A 179 -23.30 4.02 3.06
N THR A 180 -23.06 4.96 3.97
CA THR A 180 -21.84 4.98 4.78
C THR A 180 -21.71 3.75 5.68
N ILE A 181 -22.80 3.30 6.32
CA ILE A 181 -22.83 2.07 7.13
C ILE A 181 -22.50 0.84 6.27
N ASN A 182 -23.10 0.74 5.08
CA ASN A 182 -22.85 -0.37 4.16
C ASN A 182 -21.39 -0.40 3.69
N GLN A 183 -20.82 0.76 3.34
CA GLN A 183 -19.41 0.85 2.97
C GLN A 183 -18.49 0.51 4.15
N ALA A 184 -18.80 1.00 5.36
CA ALA A 184 -18.03 0.67 6.56
C ALA A 184 -18.03 -0.84 6.81
N LYS A 185 -19.21 -1.48 6.71
CA LYS A 185 -19.34 -2.95 6.83
C LYS A 185 -18.59 -3.68 5.73
N LYS A 186 -18.63 -3.20 4.47
CA LYS A 186 -17.88 -3.80 3.36
C LYS A 186 -16.39 -3.80 3.66
N TYR A 187 -15.81 -2.65 4.04
CA TYR A 187 -14.39 -2.55 4.37
C TYR A 187 -14.01 -3.33 5.63
N ALA A 188 -14.86 -3.37 6.65
CA ALA A 188 -14.60 -4.13 7.87
C ALA A 188 -14.50 -5.65 7.62
N ASN A 189 -15.15 -6.14 6.55
CA ASN A 189 -15.14 -7.55 6.13
C ASN A 189 -14.21 -7.82 4.94
N ASP A 190 -13.44 -6.83 4.47
CA ASP A 190 -12.45 -7.04 3.42
C ASP A 190 -11.31 -7.95 3.91
N THR A 191 -10.84 -8.83 3.03
CA THR A 191 -9.86 -9.88 3.35
C THR A 191 -8.57 -9.36 4.00
N TYR A 192 -8.13 -8.16 3.62
CA TYR A 192 -6.90 -7.57 4.17
C TYR A 192 -7.22 -6.53 5.24
N ILE A 193 -8.18 -5.65 5.01
CA ILE A 193 -8.52 -4.59 5.99
C ILE A 193 -9.03 -5.17 7.31
N SER A 194 -9.75 -6.29 7.28
CA SER A 194 -10.23 -6.96 8.50
C SER A 194 -9.11 -7.43 9.44
N LYS A 195 -7.87 -7.55 8.95
CA LYS A 195 -6.70 -7.86 9.78
C LYS A 195 -6.22 -6.66 10.57
N CYS A 196 -6.34 -5.45 10.02
CA CYS A 196 -6.00 -4.19 10.70
C CYS A 196 -7.04 -3.88 11.78
N THR A 197 -6.75 -4.26 13.02
CA THR A 197 -7.74 -4.29 14.12
C THR A 197 -8.28 -2.91 14.44
N ASP A 198 -7.43 -1.90 14.47
CA ASP A 198 -7.82 -0.54 14.84
C ASP A 198 -8.77 0.06 13.79
N LEU A 199 -8.44 -0.12 12.51
CA LEU A 199 -9.30 0.33 11.42
C LEU A 199 -10.61 -0.45 11.38
N ARG A 200 -10.57 -1.78 11.52
CA ARG A 200 -11.77 -2.61 11.57
C ARG A 200 -12.70 -2.18 12.71
N ASN A 201 -12.16 -1.96 13.90
CA ASN A 201 -12.94 -1.51 15.06
C ASN A 201 -13.54 -0.12 14.83
N ALA A 202 -12.77 0.80 14.25
CA ALA A 202 -13.27 2.13 13.87
C ALA A 202 -14.42 2.04 12.85
N LEU A 203 -14.29 1.18 11.83
CA LEU A 203 -15.34 0.94 10.83
C LEU A 203 -16.61 0.34 11.47
N ASN A 204 -16.45 -0.61 12.38
CA ASN A 204 -17.59 -1.21 13.11
C ASN A 204 -18.31 -0.19 14.00
N ASN A 205 -17.61 0.83 14.50
CA ASN A 205 -18.19 1.88 15.32
C ASN A 205 -18.95 2.96 14.53
N VAL A 206 -18.75 3.08 13.21
CA VAL A 206 -19.40 4.08 12.35
C VAL A 206 -20.92 4.08 12.52
N LYS A 207 -21.52 2.89 12.55
CA LYS A 207 -22.97 2.71 12.72
C LYS A 207 -23.47 3.39 13.99
N THR A 208 -22.79 3.15 15.11
CA THR A 208 -23.12 3.71 16.42
C THR A 208 -22.91 5.22 16.45
N SER A 209 -21.80 5.72 15.87
CA SER A 209 -21.52 7.16 15.82
C SER A 209 -22.55 7.92 14.98
N ILE A 210 -22.96 7.38 13.82
CA ILE A 210 -24.03 7.97 13.00
C ILE A 210 -25.36 7.93 13.75
N ALA A 211 -25.68 6.85 14.47
CA ALA A 211 -26.90 6.76 15.26
C ALA A 211 -26.97 7.86 16.34
N GLN A 212 -25.84 8.12 17.02
CA GLN A 212 -25.71 9.22 17.98
C GLN A 212 -25.88 10.58 17.32
N SER A 213 -25.24 10.80 16.17
CA SER A 213 -25.37 12.05 15.40
C SER A 213 -26.79 12.29 14.90
N HIS A 214 -27.51 11.26 14.45
CA HIS A 214 -28.90 11.37 14.00
C HIS A 214 -29.82 11.75 15.17
N TYR A 215 -29.65 11.12 16.35
CA TYR A 215 -30.43 11.52 17.53
C TYR A 215 -30.16 12.96 17.97
N ALA A 216 -28.89 13.40 17.92
CA ALA A 216 -28.53 14.79 18.21
C ALA A 216 -29.15 15.76 17.20
N TYR A 217 -29.20 15.40 15.92
CA TYR A 217 -29.86 16.18 14.88
C TYR A 217 -31.35 16.38 15.17
N ILE A 218 -32.11 15.32 15.45
CA ILE A 218 -33.54 15.46 15.74
C ILE A 218 -33.79 16.20 17.07
N SER A 219 -32.92 16.02 18.07
CA SER A 219 -33.02 16.77 19.32
C SER A 219 -32.85 18.26 19.05
N ALA A 220 -31.87 18.64 18.23
CA ALA A 220 -31.66 20.03 17.82
C ALA A 220 -32.82 20.59 16.98
N GLN A 221 -33.49 19.77 16.16
CA GLN A 221 -34.72 20.22 15.48
C GLN A 221 -35.82 20.55 16.49
N VAL A 222 -36.02 19.72 17.52
CA VAL A 222 -37.00 19.97 18.58
C VAL A 222 -36.68 21.24 19.36
N GLU A 223 -35.41 21.50 19.67
CA GLU A 223 -35.00 22.73 20.37
C GLU A 223 -35.35 24.01 19.60
N LYS A 224 -35.37 23.98 18.26
CA LYS A 224 -35.79 25.15 17.46
C LYS A 224 -37.23 25.59 17.75
N LEU A 225 -38.08 24.70 18.24
CA LEU A 225 -39.45 25.08 18.62
C LEU A 225 -39.49 26.05 19.81
N SER A 226 -38.44 26.09 20.63
CA SER A 226 -38.30 27.06 21.73
C SER A 226 -38.06 28.50 21.26
N GLU A 227 -37.62 28.66 20.00
CA GLU A 227 -37.29 29.94 19.38
C GLU A 227 -38.52 30.63 18.76
N TYR A 228 -39.74 30.23 19.15
CA TYR A 228 -41.01 30.72 18.60
C TYR A 228 -41.10 32.25 18.51
N ARG A 229 -40.50 32.97 19.46
CA ARG A 229 -40.51 34.46 19.49
C ARG A 229 -39.85 35.11 18.28
N PHE A 230 -38.97 34.39 17.59
CA PHE A 230 -38.27 34.88 16.39
C PHE A 230 -39.03 34.58 15.09
N TYR A 231 -40.15 33.88 15.16
CA TYR A 231 -40.95 33.46 14.01
C TYR A 231 -42.37 34.03 14.07
N GLY A 232 -42.97 34.28 12.91
CA GLY A 232 -44.40 34.56 12.82
C GLY A 232 -45.22 33.28 13.02
N GLN A 233 -46.42 33.41 13.60
CA GLN A 233 -47.31 32.27 13.91
C GLN A 233 -47.51 31.34 12.71
N GLN A 234 -47.81 31.91 11.54
CA GLN A 234 -48.05 31.13 10.32
C GLN A 234 -46.84 30.29 9.92
N TYR A 235 -45.62 30.81 10.04
CA TYR A 235 -44.40 30.05 9.73
C TYR A 235 -44.13 28.98 10.79
N TYR A 236 -44.29 29.32 12.06
CA TYR A 236 -44.10 28.40 13.17
C TYR A 236 -45.01 27.18 13.05
N GLU A 237 -46.32 27.40 12.88
CA GLU A 237 -47.33 26.34 12.85
C GLU A 237 -47.33 25.55 11.55
N ASN A 238 -47.15 26.19 10.40
CA ASN A 238 -47.30 25.51 9.10
C ASN A 238 -45.98 25.04 8.48
N THR A 239 -44.83 25.48 9.01
CA THR A 239 -43.52 25.08 8.48
C THR A 239 -42.66 24.42 9.55
N LEU A 240 -42.37 25.13 10.65
CA LEU A 240 -41.40 24.64 11.63
C LEU A 240 -41.93 23.40 12.38
N VAL A 241 -43.17 23.44 12.89
CA VAL A 241 -43.78 22.30 13.59
C VAL A 241 -43.85 21.05 12.70
N PRO A 242 -44.40 21.10 11.46
CA PRO A 242 -44.39 19.95 10.56
C PRO A 242 -43.00 19.43 10.20
N GLN A 243 -42.00 20.31 10.05
CA GLN A 243 -40.62 19.88 9.79
C GLN A 243 -40.03 19.09 10.96
N VAL A 244 -40.25 19.54 12.20
CA VAL A 244 -39.81 18.84 13.40
C VAL A 244 -40.54 17.51 13.54
N ASP A 245 -41.86 17.51 13.34
CA ASP A 245 -42.68 16.29 13.39
C ASP A 245 -42.18 15.24 12.39
N ALA A 246 -41.96 15.63 11.14
CA ALA A 246 -41.43 14.75 10.10
C ALA A 246 -40.05 14.19 10.45
N ALA A 247 -39.15 15.01 11.02
CA ALA A 247 -37.80 14.59 11.38
C ALA A 247 -37.81 13.57 12.54
N VAL A 248 -38.58 13.81 13.59
CA VAL A 248 -38.69 12.89 14.74
C VAL A 248 -39.39 11.60 14.31
N THR A 249 -40.45 11.69 13.50
CA THR A 249 -41.17 10.52 12.95
C THR A 249 -40.31 9.69 12.01
N GLU A 250 -39.47 10.30 11.16
CA GLU A 250 -38.53 9.57 10.31
C GLU A 250 -37.54 8.78 11.17
N TYR A 251 -36.94 9.40 12.18
CA TYR A 251 -36.06 8.71 13.12
C TYR A 251 -36.78 7.57 13.83
N ASP A 252 -37.99 7.82 14.35
CA ASP A 252 -38.75 6.85 15.10
C ASP A 252 -39.05 5.58 14.29
N ASN A 253 -39.36 5.77 13.00
CA ASN A 253 -39.67 4.69 12.06
C ASN A 253 -38.43 3.98 11.51
N LYS A 254 -37.30 4.68 11.31
CA LYS A 254 -36.14 4.15 10.57
C LYS A 254 -34.97 3.74 11.45
N ALA A 255 -34.81 4.32 12.65
CA ALA A 255 -33.61 4.13 13.48
C ALA A 255 -33.36 2.67 13.84
N ASN A 256 -34.39 1.89 14.18
CA ASN A 256 -34.20 0.49 14.56
C ASN A 256 -33.68 -0.36 13.39
N THR A 257 -34.24 -0.18 12.18
CA THR A 257 -33.79 -0.90 10.98
C THR A 257 -32.38 -0.47 10.57
N LEU A 258 -32.09 0.82 10.63
CA LEU A 258 -30.82 1.39 10.17
C LEU A 258 -29.67 1.13 11.16
N TYR A 259 -29.93 1.33 12.45
CA TYR A 259 -28.91 1.30 13.51
C TYR A 259 -28.96 0.03 14.38
N GLY A 260 -30.03 -0.78 14.28
CA GLY A 260 -30.26 -1.96 15.14
C GLY A 260 -30.80 -1.60 16.54
N SER A 261 -30.92 -0.31 16.84
CA SER A 261 -31.51 0.20 18.07
C SER A 261 -31.99 1.63 17.85
N LYS A 262 -32.89 2.08 18.72
CA LYS A 262 -33.47 3.43 18.71
C LYS A 262 -33.42 4.00 20.14
N LYS A 263 -33.08 5.27 20.29
CA LYS A 263 -33.27 5.99 21.55
C LYS A 263 -34.73 6.41 21.70
N ASP A 264 -35.22 6.48 22.94
CA ASP A 264 -36.59 6.89 23.23
C ASP A 264 -36.87 8.31 22.70
N VAL A 265 -37.88 8.44 21.85
CA VAL A 265 -38.32 9.72 21.28
C VAL A 265 -39.44 10.37 22.09
N ASN A 266 -40.05 9.66 23.05
CA ASN A 266 -41.16 10.22 23.84
C ASN A 266 -40.71 11.45 24.64
N VAL A 267 -39.46 11.46 25.10
CA VAL A 267 -38.85 12.63 25.75
C VAL A 267 -38.82 13.83 24.82
N LEU A 268 -38.51 13.62 23.53
CA LEU A 268 -38.49 14.67 22.51
C LEU A 268 -39.90 15.17 22.19
N TRP A 269 -40.88 14.26 22.08
CA TRP A 269 -42.28 14.62 21.86
C TRP A 269 -42.88 15.43 23.01
N ASN A 270 -42.59 15.06 24.25
CA ASN A 270 -43.03 15.81 25.42
C ASN A 270 -42.44 17.22 25.43
N ARG A 271 -41.15 17.35 25.06
CA ARG A 271 -40.49 18.65 24.96
C ARG A 271 -41.09 19.51 23.84
N ALA A 272 -41.28 18.94 22.65
CA ALA A 272 -41.92 19.63 21.52
C ALA A 272 -43.33 20.15 21.87
N ARG A 273 -44.12 19.34 22.58
CA ARG A 273 -45.45 19.74 23.07
C ARG A 273 -45.37 20.88 24.08
N GLY A 274 -44.38 20.87 24.96
CA GLY A 274 -44.11 21.98 25.88
C GLY A 274 -43.87 23.29 25.12
N TYR A 275 -42.94 23.29 24.16
CA TYR A 275 -42.66 24.48 23.34
C TYR A 275 -43.86 24.95 22.52
N TYR A 276 -44.64 24.03 21.95
CA TYR A 276 -45.85 24.38 21.22
C TYR A 276 -46.89 25.08 22.11
N ASN A 277 -47.10 24.58 23.34
CA ASN A 277 -48.02 25.21 24.29
C ASN A 277 -47.56 26.62 24.69
N GLU A 278 -46.26 26.81 24.91
CA GLU A 278 -45.68 28.13 25.16
C GLU A 278 -45.86 29.09 23.98
N ALA A 279 -45.59 28.61 22.76
CA ALA A 279 -45.76 29.39 21.53
C ALA A 279 -47.22 29.78 21.30
N SER A 280 -48.17 28.86 21.51
CA SER A 280 -49.61 29.13 21.39
C SER A 280 -50.05 30.22 22.35
N ASN A 281 -49.62 30.16 23.62
CA ASN A 281 -49.89 31.21 24.60
C ASN A 281 -49.29 32.56 24.17
N TYR A 282 -48.06 32.56 23.64
CA TYR A 282 -47.40 33.77 23.16
C TYR A 282 -48.16 34.43 22.00
N TYR A 283 -48.55 33.67 20.97
CA TYR A 283 -49.26 34.24 19.82
C TYR A 283 -50.69 34.66 20.17
N ASN A 284 -51.39 33.89 21.01
CA ASN A 284 -52.74 34.25 21.44
C ASN A 284 -52.79 35.50 22.32
N ASN A 285 -51.77 35.73 23.16
CA ASN A 285 -51.70 36.91 24.04
C ASN A 285 -51.20 38.18 23.35
N ASN A 286 -50.55 38.07 22.19
CA ASN A 286 -49.99 39.20 21.42
C ASN A 286 -50.85 39.62 20.22
N ASN A 287 -52.04 39.05 20.03
CA ASN A 287 -52.98 39.41 18.96
C ASN A 287 -53.81 40.69 19.28
N PHE A 288 -53.19 41.72 19.88
CA PHE A 288 -53.77 43.06 20.05
C PHE A 288 -53.29 44.04 18.99
#